data_AF-A0ABD5T7R6-F1
#
_entry.id   AF-A0ABD5T7R6-F1
#
_cell.length_a   1.000
_cell.length_b   1.000
_cell.length_c   1.000
_cell.angle_alpha   90.00
_cell.angle_beta   90.00
_cell.angle_gamma   90.00
#
_symmetry.space_group_name_H-M   'P 1'
#
loop_
_entity.id
_entity.type
_entity.pdbx_description
1 polymer ?
#
loop_
_entity_poly.entity_id
_entity_poly.type
_entity_poly.pdbx_seq_one_letter_code
_entity_poly.pdbx_strand_id
1 'polypeptide(L)'
;MSGDTTLDDLRTVADYQFGAGAGAALFPADEDVTVRRSTSGRPRQVTSDAGRVVSYRTNGRFTLGVEGGRRIRSVLPHPEYSVVVGDESAPFVRDGKNVFAKFVGEVGDAVRPRDEVVVVHEDGTVLGVGRAELAAAEMRDFSSGMAVKVRSGAGPE
;
A
#
# COMPACT_ATOMS: atom_id res chain seq x y z
N MET A 1 19.38 17.79 9.32
CA MET A 1 17.95 17.94 8.99
C MET A 1 17.17 17.56 10.23
N SER A 2 16.37 18.48 10.77
CA SER A 2 15.46 18.22 11.88
C SER A 2 14.47 17.10 11.50
N GLY A 3 13.93 16.39 12.48
CA GLY A 3 12.95 15.31 12.23
C GLY A 3 11.75 15.79 11.39
N ASP A 4 11.33 17.03 11.62
CA ASP A 4 10.16 17.67 11.00
C ASP A 4 10.30 17.83 9.47
N THR A 5 11.42 18.39 9.00
CA THR A 5 11.71 18.53 7.56
C THR A 5 11.72 17.18 6.84
N THR A 6 12.10 16.10 7.52
CA THR A 6 12.06 14.77 6.88
C THR A 6 10.63 14.29 6.66
N LEU A 7 9.72 14.52 7.61
CA LEU A 7 8.33 14.06 7.46
C LEU A 7 7.64 14.81 6.33
N ASP A 8 7.90 16.10 6.17
CA ASP A 8 7.36 16.89 5.04
C ASP A 8 7.85 16.37 3.67
N ASP A 9 9.13 16.02 3.57
CA ASP A 9 9.67 15.38 2.36
C ASP A 9 8.97 14.04 2.08
N LEU A 10 8.77 13.21 3.12
CA LEU A 10 8.11 11.91 2.99
C LEU A 10 6.63 12.05 2.62
N ARG A 11 5.93 13.05 3.16
CA ARG A 11 4.54 13.38 2.80
C ARG A 11 4.45 13.75 1.32
N THR A 12 5.35 14.60 0.85
CA THR A 12 5.42 15.00 -0.56
C THR A 12 5.63 13.80 -1.49
N VAL A 13 6.54 12.89 -1.13
CA VAL A 13 6.77 11.65 -1.90
C VAL A 13 5.53 10.75 -1.89
N ALA A 14 4.81 10.68 -0.77
CA ALA A 14 3.61 9.87 -0.65
C ALA A 14 2.48 10.42 -1.53
N ASP A 15 2.25 11.74 -1.52
CA ASP A 15 1.26 12.38 -2.40
C ASP A 15 1.62 12.18 -3.88
N TYR A 16 2.91 12.24 -4.22
CA TYR A 16 3.36 11.93 -5.58
C TYR A 16 3.09 10.48 -5.99
N GLN A 17 3.32 9.53 -5.07
CA GLN A 17 3.22 8.10 -5.39
C GLN A 17 1.78 7.58 -5.39
N PHE A 18 0.94 8.06 -4.47
CA PHE A 18 -0.40 7.52 -4.19
C PHE A 18 -1.53 8.53 -4.42
N GLY A 19 -1.21 9.75 -4.86
CA GLY A 19 -2.18 10.83 -5.02
C GLY A 19 -2.35 11.69 -3.78
N ALA A 20 -2.96 12.86 -3.98
CA ALA A 20 -3.10 13.88 -2.95
C ALA A 20 -3.85 13.36 -1.70
N GLY A 21 -3.30 13.68 -0.53
CA GLY A 21 -3.85 13.29 0.78
C GLY A 21 -3.18 12.04 1.35
N ALA A 22 -2.46 11.27 0.53
CA ALA A 22 -1.71 10.10 0.98
C ALA A 22 -0.59 10.47 1.95
N GLY A 23 0.05 11.62 1.78
CA GLY A 23 1.10 12.10 2.67
C GLY A 23 0.60 12.32 4.09
N ALA A 24 -0.48 13.09 4.22
CA ALA A 24 -1.13 13.34 5.51
C ALA A 24 -1.66 12.05 6.16
N ALA A 25 -2.18 11.12 5.37
CA ALA A 25 -2.65 9.84 5.88
C ALA A 25 -1.51 8.95 6.37
N LEU A 26 -0.43 8.80 5.61
CA LEU A 26 0.70 7.96 6.01
C LEU A 26 1.48 8.56 7.18
N PHE A 27 1.62 9.89 7.22
CA PHE A 27 2.40 10.60 8.24
C PHE A 27 1.58 11.77 8.82
N PRO A 28 0.61 11.50 9.72
CA PRO A 28 -0.20 12.55 10.34
C PRO A 28 0.65 13.55 11.10
N ALA A 29 0.13 14.76 11.33
CA ALA A 29 0.83 15.78 12.12
C ALA A 29 0.65 15.59 13.63
N ASP A 30 -0.41 14.89 14.02
CA ASP A 30 -0.89 14.66 15.37
C ASP A 30 -0.57 13.25 15.89
N GLU A 31 0.21 12.47 15.13
CA GLU A 31 0.65 11.12 15.52
C GLU A 31 2.17 11.01 15.46
N ASP A 32 2.77 10.45 16.52
CA ASP A 32 4.18 10.15 16.55
C ASP A 32 4.50 8.91 15.69
N VAL A 33 5.47 9.07 14.78
CA VAL A 33 6.01 7.97 13.98
C VAL A 33 7.52 7.84 14.18
N THR A 34 7.99 6.60 14.27
CA THR A 34 9.43 6.31 14.36
C THR A 34 10.02 6.15 12.96
N VAL A 35 10.97 7.02 12.62
CA VAL A 35 11.73 6.94 11.35
C VAL A 35 13.08 6.25 11.59
N ARG A 36 13.17 4.98 11.21
CA ARG A 36 14.46 4.25 11.19
C ARG A 36 15.28 4.70 9.99
N ARG A 37 16.53 5.09 10.23
CA ARG A 37 17.45 5.61 9.21
C ARG A 37 18.62 4.67 8.94
N SER A 38 19.27 4.82 7.79
CA SER A 38 20.59 4.26 7.52
C SER A 38 21.68 4.98 8.32
N THR A 39 22.88 4.42 8.33
CA THR A 39 24.09 5.09 8.85
C THR A 39 24.33 6.45 8.18
N SER A 40 23.97 6.58 6.90
CA SER A 40 24.06 7.84 6.15
C SER A 40 22.90 8.82 6.40
N GLY A 41 21.99 8.53 7.33
CA GLY A 41 20.85 9.39 7.69
C GLY A 41 19.61 9.27 6.79
N ARG A 42 19.65 8.48 5.70
CA ARG A 42 18.53 8.27 4.79
C ARG A 42 17.39 7.52 5.49
N PRO A 43 16.12 7.97 5.42
CA PRO A 43 14.98 7.19 5.90
C PRO A 43 14.93 5.81 5.25
N ARG A 44 14.62 4.77 6.03
CA ARG A 44 14.51 3.40 5.55
C ARG A 44 13.16 2.79 5.85
N GLN A 45 12.64 3.03 7.04
CA GLN A 45 11.39 2.46 7.49
C GLN A 45 10.71 3.45 8.42
N VAL A 46 9.39 3.58 8.27
CA VAL A 46 8.55 4.36 9.16
C VAL A 46 7.56 3.40 9.81
N THR A 47 7.44 3.50 11.12
CA THR A 47 6.54 2.68 11.94
C THR A 47 5.75 3.58 12.88
N SER A 48 4.48 3.24 13.10
CA SER A 48 3.69 3.73 14.22
C SER A 48 3.51 2.62 15.26
N ASP A 49 2.79 2.90 16.33
CA ASP A 49 2.44 1.92 17.35
C ASP A 49 1.58 0.77 16.79
N ALA A 50 0.78 1.04 15.75
CA ALA A 50 -0.02 0.03 15.05
C ALA A 50 0.80 -0.83 14.07
N GLY A 51 2.06 -0.49 13.82
CA GLY A 51 3.00 -1.31 13.06
C GLY A 51 3.70 -0.58 11.91
N ARG A 52 4.13 -1.33 10.90
CA ARG A 52 4.89 -0.75 9.78
C ARG A 52 3.97 0.03 8.85
N VAL A 53 4.22 1.33 8.75
CA VAL A 53 3.56 2.22 7.80
C VAL A 53 4.15 2.02 6.40
N VAL A 54 5.45 2.31 6.23
CA VAL A 54 6.16 2.14 4.96
C VAL A 54 7.61 1.72 5.13
N SER A 55 8.21 1.23 4.05
CA SER A 55 9.66 1.24 3.86
C SER A 55 10.04 2.15 2.69
N TYR A 56 11.03 3.02 2.92
CA TYR A 56 11.53 3.96 1.92
C TYR A 56 12.73 3.36 1.17
N ARG A 57 12.53 3.07 -0.11
CA ARG A 57 13.49 2.39 -0.97
C ARG A 57 14.55 3.37 -1.49
N THR A 58 15.65 2.82 -1.99
CA THR A 58 16.75 3.62 -2.58
C THR A 58 16.38 4.31 -3.88
N ASN A 59 15.30 3.88 -4.56
CA ASN A 59 14.77 4.50 -5.77
C ASN A 59 13.77 5.63 -5.47
N GLY A 60 13.66 6.09 -4.22
CA GLY A 60 12.75 7.16 -3.83
C GLY A 60 11.28 6.78 -3.78
N ARG A 61 10.94 5.48 -3.81
CA ARG A 61 9.56 5.00 -3.66
C ARG A 61 9.32 4.33 -2.31
N PHE A 62 8.08 4.35 -1.87
CA PHE A 62 7.61 3.57 -0.74
C PHE A 62 7.21 2.17 -1.15
N THR A 63 7.40 1.22 -0.24
CA THR A 63 6.61 -0.02 -0.17
C THR A 63 5.75 0.01 1.08
N LEU A 64 4.50 -0.43 0.97
CA LEU A 64 3.56 -0.36 2.08
C LEU A 64 3.84 -1.48 3.12
N GLY A 65 3.61 -1.17 4.39
CA GLY A 65 3.15 -2.18 5.35
C GLY A 65 1.63 -2.17 5.44
N VAL A 66 1.06 -3.16 6.13
CA VAL A 66 -0.41 -3.30 6.24
C VAL A 66 -1.01 -2.06 6.88
N GLU A 67 -0.36 -1.49 7.90
CA GLU A 67 -0.81 -0.26 8.56
C GLU A 67 -0.81 0.94 7.59
N GLY A 68 0.21 1.08 6.76
CA GLY A 68 0.20 2.10 5.69
C GLY A 68 -0.93 1.88 4.69
N GLY A 69 -1.23 0.61 4.36
CA GLY A 69 -2.38 0.27 3.52
C GLY A 69 -3.71 0.68 4.12
N ARG A 70 -3.91 0.47 5.44
CA ARG A 70 -5.11 0.92 6.16
C ARG A 70 -5.27 2.44 6.12
N ARG A 71 -4.19 3.19 6.34
CA ARG A 71 -4.18 4.66 6.28
C ARG A 71 -4.50 5.20 4.89
N ILE A 72 -3.95 4.59 3.84
CA ILE A 72 -4.28 4.97 2.46
C ILE A 72 -5.77 4.71 2.17
N ARG A 73 -6.28 3.53 2.57
CA ARG A 73 -7.67 3.13 2.33
C ARG A 73 -8.69 3.99 3.08
N SER A 74 -8.31 4.60 4.21
CA SER A 74 -9.21 5.47 4.98
C SER A 74 -9.42 6.86 4.36
N VAL A 75 -8.52 7.32 3.48
CA VAL A 75 -8.59 8.68 2.91
C VAL A 75 -8.81 8.72 1.40
N LEU A 76 -8.28 7.73 0.65
CA LEU A 76 -8.41 7.75 -0.80
C LEU A 76 -9.80 7.26 -1.21
N PRO A 77 -10.42 7.80 -2.27
CA PRO A 77 -11.67 7.27 -2.81
C PRO A 77 -11.57 5.78 -3.10
N HIS A 78 -12.64 5.02 -2.89
CA HIS A 78 -12.67 3.63 -3.33
C HIS A 78 -12.87 3.59 -4.86
N PRO A 79 -12.16 2.73 -5.62
CA PRO A 79 -11.10 1.78 -5.24
C PRO A 79 -9.66 2.28 -5.52
N GLU A 80 -9.38 3.58 -5.41
CA GLU A 80 -8.07 4.14 -5.76
C GLU A 80 -6.91 3.48 -4.99
N TYR A 81 -5.84 3.16 -5.73
CA TYR A 81 -4.68 2.39 -5.27
C TYR A 81 -5.01 1.08 -4.54
N SER A 82 -6.19 0.51 -4.84
CA SER A 82 -6.69 -0.72 -4.23
C SER A 82 -7.02 -1.77 -5.30
N VAL A 83 -6.92 -3.04 -4.93
CA VAL A 83 -7.39 -4.20 -5.71
C VAL A 83 -8.36 -4.98 -4.82
N VAL A 84 -9.60 -5.10 -5.29
CA VAL A 84 -10.70 -5.74 -4.57
C VAL A 84 -10.80 -7.20 -4.98
N VAL A 85 -10.92 -8.09 -4.00
CA VAL A 85 -11.11 -9.53 -4.18
C VAL A 85 -12.22 -10.02 -3.25
N GLY A 86 -12.86 -11.15 -3.60
CA GLY A 86 -13.89 -11.78 -2.77
C GLY A 86 -13.37 -12.85 -1.80
N ASP A 87 -14.31 -13.52 -1.15
CA ASP A 87 -14.11 -14.55 -0.12
C ASP A 87 -13.10 -15.63 -0.54
N GLU A 88 -13.12 -16.06 -1.80
CA GLU A 88 -12.24 -17.12 -2.32
C GLU A 88 -10.74 -16.77 -2.21
N SER A 89 -10.40 -15.48 -2.24
CA SER A 89 -9.02 -15.00 -2.14
C SER A 89 -8.65 -14.52 -0.74
N ALA A 90 -9.62 -14.10 0.05
CA ALA A 90 -9.42 -13.45 1.33
C ALA A 90 -8.46 -14.18 2.29
N PRO A 91 -8.61 -15.48 2.59
CA PRO A 91 -7.70 -16.18 3.51
C PRO A 91 -6.27 -16.27 2.94
N PHE A 92 -6.14 -16.49 1.64
CA PHE A 92 -4.82 -16.61 0.99
C PHE A 92 -4.06 -15.29 1.00
N VAL A 93 -4.75 -14.17 0.74
CA VAL A 93 -4.14 -12.84 0.76
C VAL A 93 -3.70 -12.47 2.18
N ARG A 94 -4.53 -12.77 3.20
CA ARG A 94 -4.18 -12.59 4.61
C ARG A 94 -2.93 -13.37 5.02
N ASP A 95 -2.73 -14.55 4.44
CA ASP A 95 -1.52 -15.38 4.59
C ASP A 95 -0.34 -14.94 3.71
N GLY A 96 -0.47 -13.83 2.98
CA GLY A 96 0.58 -13.26 2.14
C GLY A 96 0.75 -13.94 0.78
N LYS A 97 -0.23 -14.73 0.32
CA LYS A 97 -0.23 -15.31 -1.04
C LYS A 97 -0.63 -14.25 -2.06
N ASN A 98 -0.16 -14.42 -3.29
CA ASN A 98 -0.38 -13.48 -4.39
C ASN A 98 -1.83 -13.49 -4.90
N VAL A 99 -2.27 -12.35 -5.44
CA VAL A 99 -3.57 -12.23 -6.12
C VAL A 99 -3.39 -12.54 -7.60
N PHE A 100 -4.31 -13.34 -8.15
CA PHE A 100 -4.37 -13.65 -9.58
C PHE A 100 -5.51 -12.86 -10.24
N ALA A 101 -5.32 -12.46 -11.51
CA ALA A 101 -6.25 -11.59 -12.24
C ALA A 101 -7.69 -12.12 -12.26
N LYS A 102 -7.87 -13.43 -12.43
CA LYS A 102 -9.20 -14.07 -12.41
C LYS A 102 -10.01 -13.91 -11.13
N PHE A 103 -9.39 -13.50 -10.02
CA PHE A 103 -10.05 -13.28 -8.74
C PHE A 103 -10.20 -11.78 -8.40
N VAL A 104 -9.76 -10.88 -9.27
CA VAL A 104 -9.93 -9.45 -9.09
C VAL A 104 -11.36 -9.08 -9.48
N GLY A 105 -12.13 -8.55 -8.52
CA GLY A 105 -13.47 -8.02 -8.78
C GLY A 105 -13.43 -6.57 -9.26
N GLU A 106 -12.60 -5.75 -8.61
CA GLU A 106 -12.48 -4.32 -8.90
C GLU A 106 -11.04 -3.83 -8.65
N VAL A 107 -10.64 -2.74 -9.30
CA VAL A 107 -9.31 -2.13 -9.18
C VAL A 107 -9.39 -0.64 -9.46
N GLY A 108 -8.56 0.18 -8.79
CA GLY A 108 -8.41 1.61 -9.08
C GLY A 108 -7.94 1.90 -10.50
N ASP A 109 -8.60 2.84 -11.20
CA ASP A 109 -8.28 3.20 -12.59
C ASP A 109 -6.85 3.75 -12.76
N ALA A 110 -6.31 4.39 -11.72
CA ALA A 110 -4.96 4.93 -11.74
C ALA A 110 -3.88 3.87 -11.57
N VAL A 111 -4.21 2.63 -11.18
CA VAL A 111 -3.22 1.57 -10.90
C VAL A 111 -2.43 1.24 -12.16
N ARG A 112 -1.09 1.31 -12.06
CA ARG A 112 -0.14 0.90 -13.09
C ARG A 112 0.73 -0.27 -12.61
N PRO A 113 1.33 -1.03 -13.55
CA PRO A 113 2.31 -2.04 -13.18
C PRO A 113 3.43 -1.43 -12.33
N ARG A 114 3.79 -2.16 -11.28
CA ARG A 114 4.78 -1.81 -10.24
C ARG A 114 4.35 -0.78 -9.21
N ASP A 115 3.12 -0.27 -9.26
CA ASP A 115 2.59 0.53 -8.17
C ASP A 115 2.37 -0.33 -6.94
N GLU A 116 2.52 0.30 -5.77
CA GLU A 116 2.12 -0.34 -4.52
C GLU A 116 0.63 -0.16 -4.33
N VAL A 117 -0.05 -1.25 -3.98
CA VAL A 117 -1.50 -1.32 -3.87
C VAL A 117 -1.90 -1.97 -2.56
N VAL A 118 -3.10 -1.60 -2.09
CA VAL A 118 -3.79 -2.26 -0.99
C VAL A 118 -4.68 -3.36 -1.59
N VAL A 119 -4.62 -4.57 -1.04
CA VAL A 119 -5.57 -5.62 -1.39
C VAL A 119 -6.69 -5.59 -0.36
N VAL A 120 -7.92 -5.44 -0.81
CA VAL A 120 -9.10 -5.28 0.04
C VAL A 120 -10.16 -6.32 -0.31
N HIS A 121 -10.97 -6.66 0.69
CA HIS A 121 -12.18 -7.42 0.48
C HIS A 121 -13.27 -6.52 -0.12
N GLU A 122 -14.32 -7.12 -0.69
CA GLU A 122 -15.47 -6.38 -1.23
C GLU A 122 -16.24 -5.56 -0.18
N ASP A 123 -16.15 -5.94 1.10
CA ASP A 123 -16.67 -5.15 2.23
C ASP A 123 -15.77 -3.96 2.66
N GLY A 124 -14.62 -3.78 1.99
CA GLY A 124 -13.65 -2.73 2.27
C GLY A 124 -12.54 -3.11 3.27
N THR A 125 -12.57 -4.32 3.84
CA THR A 125 -11.56 -4.79 4.80
C THR A 125 -10.19 -4.93 4.15
N VAL A 126 -9.13 -4.41 4.77
CA VAL A 126 -7.76 -4.56 4.27
C VAL A 126 -7.25 -5.98 4.54
N LEU A 127 -6.96 -6.70 3.46
CA LEU A 127 -6.45 -8.08 3.49
C LEU A 127 -4.94 -8.14 3.43
N GLY A 128 -4.30 -7.15 2.82
CA GLY A 128 -2.85 -7.09 2.68
C GLY A 128 -2.39 -5.93 1.80
N VAL A 129 -1.10 -5.89 1.54
CA VAL A 129 -0.47 -4.91 0.65
C VAL A 129 0.53 -5.60 -0.27
N GLY A 130 0.68 -5.06 -1.47
CA GLY A 130 1.53 -5.66 -2.48
C GLY A 130 1.90 -4.69 -3.58
N ARG A 131 2.46 -5.26 -4.64
CA ARG A 131 2.80 -4.56 -5.85
C ARG A 131 1.95 -5.07 -7.00
N ALA A 132 1.32 -4.16 -7.74
CA ALA A 132 0.62 -4.50 -8.96
C ALA A 132 1.62 -5.05 -10.00
N GLU A 133 1.30 -6.19 -10.59
CA GLU A 133 2.04 -6.77 -11.71
C GLU A 133 1.35 -6.48 -13.05
N LEU A 134 0.07 -6.12 -13.01
CA LEU A 134 -0.76 -5.74 -14.15
C LEU A 134 -1.30 -4.31 -13.97
N ALA A 135 -1.67 -3.65 -15.06
CA ALA A 135 -2.43 -2.41 -15.07
C ALA A 135 -3.90 -2.67 -14.74
N ALA A 136 -4.64 -1.63 -14.34
CA ALA A 136 -6.07 -1.75 -14.05
C ALA A 136 -6.89 -2.39 -15.19
N ALA A 137 -6.66 -1.95 -16.43
CA ALA A 137 -7.34 -2.50 -17.60
C ALA A 137 -7.03 -3.99 -17.81
N GLU A 138 -5.78 -4.41 -17.60
CA GLU A 138 -5.35 -5.80 -17.75
C GLU A 138 -5.93 -6.68 -16.63
N MET A 139 -5.99 -6.18 -15.38
CA MET A 139 -6.60 -6.92 -14.27
C MET A 139 -8.10 -7.19 -14.50
N ARG A 140 -8.81 -6.29 -15.20
CA ARG A 140 -10.23 -6.45 -15.54
C ARG A 140 -10.48 -7.41 -16.71
N ASP A 141 -9.54 -7.47 -17.65
CA ASP A 141 -9.69 -8.25 -18.87
C ASP A 141 -9.12 -9.67 -18.74
N PHE A 142 -8.06 -9.86 -17.96
CA PHE A 142 -7.33 -11.12 -17.91
C PHE A 142 -7.98 -12.16 -16.99
N SER A 143 -8.18 -13.37 -17.53
CA SER A 143 -8.60 -14.55 -16.78
C SER A 143 -7.44 -15.40 -16.23
N SER A 144 -6.20 -14.93 -16.37
CA SER A 144 -5.00 -15.61 -15.86
C SER A 144 -3.86 -14.62 -15.61
N GLY A 145 -2.81 -15.08 -14.90
CA GLY A 145 -1.67 -14.25 -14.54
C GLY A 145 -1.79 -13.63 -13.14
N MET A 146 -0.65 -13.24 -12.58
CA MET A 146 -0.58 -12.60 -11.27
C MET A 146 -0.97 -11.13 -11.41
N ALA A 147 -1.98 -10.69 -10.66
CA ALA A 147 -2.40 -9.29 -10.61
C ALA A 147 -1.58 -8.51 -9.56
N VAL A 148 -1.39 -9.10 -8.38
CA VAL A 148 -0.65 -8.47 -7.28
C VAL A 148 0.35 -9.45 -6.70
N LYS A 149 1.62 -9.05 -6.67
CA LYS A 149 2.64 -9.69 -5.86
C LYS A 149 2.53 -9.17 -4.42
N VAL A 150 1.91 -9.97 -3.55
CA VAL A 150 1.68 -9.61 -2.16
C VAL A 150 3.01 -9.57 -1.41
N ARG A 151 3.20 -8.53 -0.61
CA ARG A 151 4.38 -8.33 0.25
C ARG A 151 4.12 -8.72 1.69
N SER A 152 2.92 -8.41 2.18
CA SER A 152 2.51 -8.67 3.55
C SER A 152 0.99 -8.79 3.57
N GLY A 153 0.47 -9.92 4.06
CA GLY A 153 -0.93 -10.06 4.40
C GLY A 153 -1.23 -9.45 5.77
N ALA A 154 -2.50 -9.17 6.05
CA ALA A 154 -2.96 -8.61 7.32
C ALA A 154 -2.87 -9.59 8.50
N GLY A 155 -2.64 -10.88 8.23
CA GLY A 155 -2.69 -11.95 9.22
C GLY A 155 -4.12 -12.42 9.50
N PRO A 156 -4.27 -13.38 10.43
CA PRO A 156 -5.58 -13.81 10.90
C PRO A 156 -6.32 -12.65 11.60
N GLU A 157 -7.65 -12.72 11.60
CA GLU A 157 -8.51 -11.81 12.37
C GLU A 157 -8.40 -12.04 13.87
#